data_AF-A0A9D7IZE7-F1
#
_entry.id   AF-A0A9D7IZE7-F1
#
_cell.length_a   1.000
_cell.length_b   1.000
_cell.length_c   1.000
_cell.angle_alpha   90.00
_cell.angle_beta   90.00
_cell.angle_gamma   90.00
#
_symmetry.space_group_name_H-M   'P 1'
#
loop_
_entity.id
_entity.type
_entity.pdbx_description
1 polymer ?
#
loop_
_entity_poly.entity_id
_entity_poly.type
_entity_poly.pdbx_seq_one_letter_code
_entity_poly.pdbx_strand_id
1 'polypeptide(L)'
;MDLQTPITELHRHSLPRVGQTTAHKLAVEIAAISARPDAREATVEDLLMYLPMRYEDRSNLARISQLRDGETASVEVSVRVGGVIPLKGGRLKMYEFIGTDGEGQVRAFWWNQIYLSKVFPRGARVILYGQWKLNRYKGYFEVENPEYEILADDEEETETAAIHTARRVPVYRKLGDFRTRQLRTIFYRILDKLGDEMPESLPGRSSRGAI
;
A
#
# COMPACT_ATOMS: atom_id res chain seq x y z
N MET A 1 4.58 21.60 8.81
CA MET A 1 4.55 20.51 9.80
C MET A 1 6.00 20.17 10.08
N ASP A 2 6.33 19.72 11.28
CA ASP A 2 7.71 19.35 11.66
C ASP A 2 7.74 18.00 12.39
N LEU A 3 8.94 17.57 12.80
CA LEU A 3 9.15 16.30 13.50
C LEU A 3 8.48 16.24 14.89
N GLN A 4 8.36 17.39 15.56
CA GLN A 4 7.80 17.47 16.91
C GLN A 4 6.27 17.63 16.91
N THR A 5 5.67 17.79 15.72
CA THR A 5 4.22 17.90 15.56
C THR A 5 3.54 16.66 16.17
N PRO A 6 2.58 16.81 17.10
CA PRO A 6 1.86 15.68 17.66
C PRO A 6 1.04 14.94 16.60
N ILE A 7 1.05 13.61 16.64
CA ILE A 7 0.28 12.78 15.68
C ILE A 7 -1.22 13.09 15.76
N THR A 8 -1.72 13.46 16.95
CA THR A 8 -3.12 13.83 17.15
C THR A 8 -3.54 15.06 16.34
N GLU A 9 -2.58 15.92 15.95
CA GLU A 9 -2.82 17.15 15.18
C GLU A 9 -2.70 16.97 13.66
N LEU A 10 -2.31 15.78 13.16
CA LEU A 10 -2.16 15.50 11.72
C LEU A 10 -3.38 15.88 10.87
N HIS A 11 -4.59 15.78 11.43
CA HIS A 11 -5.83 16.17 10.77
C HIS A 11 -5.89 17.67 10.41
N ARG A 12 -5.10 18.52 11.07
CA ARG A 12 -5.01 19.97 10.82
C ARG A 12 -4.06 20.33 9.68
N HIS A 13 -3.23 19.39 9.24
CA HIS A 13 -2.23 19.59 8.19
C HIS A 13 -2.70 19.15 6.80
N SER A 14 -4.02 19.07 6.59
CA SER A 14 -4.66 18.74 5.31
C SER A 14 -4.15 17.42 4.69
N LEU A 15 -3.89 16.41 5.53
CA LEU A 15 -3.50 15.08 5.08
C LEU A 15 -4.75 14.32 4.58
N PRO A 16 -4.83 13.97 3.28
CA PRO A 16 -6.01 13.30 2.73
C PRO A 16 -6.31 12.00 3.47
N ARG A 17 -7.59 11.78 3.80
CA ARG A 17 -8.10 10.57 4.48
C ARG A 17 -7.55 10.35 5.91
N VAL A 18 -6.86 11.33 6.50
CA VAL A 18 -6.46 11.33 7.92
C VAL A 18 -7.33 12.31 8.69
N GLY A 19 -8.51 11.85 9.10
CA GLY A 19 -9.40 12.61 9.99
C GLY A 19 -8.97 12.55 11.46
N GLN A 20 -9.64 13.33 12.31
CA GLN A 20 -9.32 13.42 13.75
C GLN A 20 -9.30 12.05 14.47
N THR A 21 -10.28 11.19 14.19
CA THR A 21 -10.34 9.83 14.77
C THR A 21 -9.16 8.97 14.31
N THR A 22 -8.81 9.05 13.03
CA THR A 22 -7.67 8.31 12.47
C THR A 22 -6.36 8.78 13.09
N ALA A 23 -6.16 10.09 13.19
CA ALA A 23 -5.01 10.71 13.82
C ALA A 23 -4.87 10.27 15.30
N HIS A 24 -5.96 10.31 16.06
CA HIS A 24 -5.95 9.88 17.46
C HIS A 24 -5.64 8.39 17.61
N LYS A 25 -6.28 7.51 16.83
CA LYS A 25 -5.97 6.07 16.85
C LYS A 25 -4.51 5.79 16.51
N LEU A 26 -3.96 6.49 15.52
CA LEU A 26 -2.55 6.34 15.15
C LEU A 26 -1.63 6.78 16.30
N ALA A 27 -1.95 7.89 16.95
CA ALA A 27 -1.19 8.42 18.07
C ALA A 27 -1.16 7.47 19.27
N VAL A 28 -2.30 6.83 19.58
CA VAL A 28 -2.39 5.82 20.65
C VAL A 28 -1.46 4.64 20.37
N GLU A 29 -1.50 4.09 19.15
CA GLU A 29 -0.68 2.94 18.77
C GLU A 29 0.82 3.28 18.77
N ILE A 30 1.20 4.46 18.25
CA ILE A 30 2.60 4.90 18.24
C ILE A 30 3.11 5.23 19.65
N ALA A 31 2.29 5.86 20.49
CA ALA A 31 2.65 6.13 21.89
C ALA A 31 3.00 4.82 22.62
N ALA A 32 2.21 3.77 22.42
CA ALA A 32 2.47 2.46 23.01
C ALA A 32 3.80 1.85 22.54
N ILE A 33 4.17 2.01 21.27
CA ILE A 33 5.40 1.46 20.69
C ILE A 33 6.63 2.27 21.11
N SER A 34 6.53 3.59 21.13
CA SER A 34 7.62 4.51 21.45
C SER A 34 7.72 4.83 22.95
N ALA A 35 7.01 4.07 23.79
CA ALA A 35 6.97 4.23 25.24
C ALA A 35 6.61 5.66 25.73
N ARG A 36 5.68 6.32 25.02
CA ARG A 36 5.11 7.60 25.43
C ARG A 36 3.94 7.36 26.39
N PRO A 37 3.81 8.14 27.48
CA PRO A 37 2.76 7.94 28.48
C PRO A 37 1.36 8.36 28.01
N ASP A 38 1.25 9.34 27.10
CA ASP A 38 0.00 9.82 26.51
C ASP A 38 0.12 9.84 24.97
N ALA A 39 -0.98 9.54 24.27
CA ALA A 39 -1.10 9.68 22.82
C ALA A 39 -0.79 11.10 22.33
N ARG A 40 -0.99 12.13 23.14
CA ARG A 40 -0.64 13.53 22.81
C ARG A 40 0.86 13.77 22.73
N GLU A 41 1.67 12.91 23.34
CA GLU A 41 3.14 13.01 23.32
C GLU A 41 3.77 12.21 22.17
N ALA A 42 2.99 11.42 21.44
CA ALA A 42 3.47 10.77 20.23
C ALA A 42 3.56 11.79 19.09
N THR A 43 4.75 11.91 18.53
CA THR A 43 5.12 12.91 17.53
C THR A 43 5.28 12.30 16.13
N VAL A 44 5.38 13.16 15.12
CA VAL A 44 5.74 12.76 13.75
C VAL A 44 7.07 11.99 13.73
N GLU A 45 8.05 12.39 14.53
CA GLU A 45 9.31 11.66 14.70
C GLU A 45 9.09 10.22 15.16
N ASP A 46 8.30 10.03 16.23
CA ASP A 46 7.99 8.69 16.75
C ASP A 46 7.32 7.81 15.67
N LEU A 47 6.44 8.41 14.86
CA LEU A 47 5.79 7.73 13.74
C LEU A 47 6.80 7.37 12.64
N LEU A 48 7.69 8.29 12.25
CA LEU A 48 8.74 8.05 11.25
C LEU A 48 9.76 6.98 11.70
N MET A 49 9.97 6.85 13.02
CA MET A 49 10.80 5.81 13.61
C MET A 49 10.10 4.43 13.66
N TYR A 50 8.81 4.34 13.34
CA TYR A 50 8.14 3.06 13.13
C TYR A 50 8.53 2.47 11.77
N LEU A 51 9.73 1.89 11.72
CA LEU A 51 10.34 1.38 10.49
C LEU A 51 9.63 0.14 9.94
N PRO A 52 9.63 -0.06 8.61
CA PRO A 52 9.07 -1.26 8.00
C PRO A 52 9.85 -2.51 8.41
N MET A 53 9.15 -3.65 8.54
CA MET A 53 9.76 -4.94 8.89
C MET A 53 10.57 -5.53 7.74
N ARG A 54 10.13 -5.30 6.51
CA ARG A 54 10.82 -5.69 5.28
C ARG A 54 10.44 -4.73 4.15
N TYR A 55 11.22 -4.75 3.08
CA TYR A 55 10.86 -4.15 1.80
C TYR A 55 10.57 -5.27 0.81
N GLU A 56 9.47 -5.14 0.07
CA GLU A 56 9.14 -6.03 -1.04
C GLU A 56 9.61 -5.39 -2.34
N ASP A 57 10.44 -6.11 -3.08
CA ASP A 57 10.80 -5.72 -4.44
C ASP A 57 9.64 -6.09 -5.37
N ARG A 58 8.95 -5.06 -5.87
CA ARG A 58 7.82 -5.20 -6.79
C ARG A 58 8.16 -4.68 -8.19
N SER A 59 9.45 -4.41 -8.44
CA SER A 59 9.93 -3.79 -9.68
C SER A 59 9.87 -4.70 -10.90
N ASN A 60 9.83 -6.02 -10.68
CA ASN A 60 9.80 -6.99 -11.76
C ASN A 60 8.37 -7.48 -12.03
N LEU A 61 7.82 -7.06 -13.16
CA LEU A 61 6.52 -7.54 -13.65
C LEU A 61 6.72 -8.89 -14.34
N ALA A 62 6.14 -9.94 -13.76
CA ALA A 62 6.07 -11.25 -14.39
C ALA A 62 4.98 -11.26 -15.47
N ARG A 63 5.24 -11.97 -16.58
CA ARG A 63 4.17 -12.35 -17.51
C ARG A 63 3.32 -13.46 -16.92
N ILE A 64 2.05 -13.55 -17.31
CA ILE A 64 1.15 -14.63 -16.86
C ILE A 64 1.74 -16.01 -17.21
N SER A 65 2.37 -16.12 -18.38
CA SER A 65 3.02 -17.35 -18.86
C SER A 65 4.23 -17.79 -18.02
N GLN A 66 4.79 -16.91 -17.20
CA GLN A 66 5.97 -17.20 -16.36
C GLN A 66 5.59 -17.57 -14.92
N LEU A 67 4.33 -17.40 -14.53
CA LEU A 67 3.86 -17.68 -13.18
C LEU A 67 4.02 -19.15 -12.81
N ARG A 68 4.40 -19.38 -11.55
CA ARG A 68 4.45 -20.72 -10.93
C ARG A 68 3.41 -20.84 -9.83
N ASP A 69 2.92 -22.06 -9.63
CA ASP A 69 1.94 -22.35 -8.57
C ASP A 69 2.54 -22.02 -7.18
N GLY A 70 1.89 -21.12 -6.45
CA GLY A 70 2.30 -20.66 -5.12
C GLY A 70 3.29 -19.49 -5.12
N GLU A 71 3.69 -18.97 -6.28
CA GLU A 71 4.63 -17.86 -6.40
C GLU A 71 4.00 -16.51 -6.02
N THR A 72 4.77 -15.66 -5.33
CA THR A 72 4.39 -14.27 -5.08
C THR A 72 5.04 -13.38 -6.13
N ALA A 73 4.24 -12.71 -6.96
CA ALA A 73 4.74 -11.90 -8.07
C ALA A 73 3.83 -10.70 -8.36
N SER A 74 4.41 -9.66 -8.97
CA SER A 74 3.67 -8.57 -9.60
C SER A 74 3.32 -8.96 -11.04
N VAL A 75 2.05 -8.78 -11.44
CA VAL A 75 1.58 -9.02 -12.82
C VAL A 75 0.74 -7.84 -13.26
N GLU A 76 1.07 -7.26 -14.40
CA GLU A 76 0.24 -6.24 -15.03
C GLU A 76 -0.83 -6.90 -15.91
N VAL A 77 -2.08 -6.49 -15.74
CA VAL A 77 -3.21 -7.00 -16.52
C VAL A 77 -4.16 -5.88 -16.93
N SER A 78 -4.79 -6.06 -18.10
CA SER A 78 -5.95 -5.29 -18.52
C SER A 78 -7.24 -6.00 -18.09
N VAL A 79 -8.15 -5.29 -17.42
CA VAL A 79 -9.43 -5.82 -16.95
C VAL A 79 -10.33 -6.15 -18.16
N ARG A 80 -10.76 -7.41 -18.30
CA ARG A 80 -11.67 -7.85 -19.38
C ARG A 80 -13.13 -7.81 -18.95
N VAL A 81 -13.44 -8.48 -17.85
CA VAL A 81 -14.80 -8.59 -17.30
C VAL A 81 -14.70 -8.74 -15.79
N GLY A 82 -15.55 -8.05 -15.05
CA GLY A 82 -15.62 -8.16 -13.60
C GLY A 82 -17.06 -8.11 -13.10
N GLY A 83 -17.28 -8.58 -11.88
CA GLY A 83 -18.62 -8.71 -11.31
C GLY A 83 -18.60 -9.01 -9.83
N VAL A 84 -19.77 -8.80 -9.20
CA VAL A 84 -19.99 -9.18 -7.81
C VAL A 84 -20.74 -10.51 -7.78
N ILE A 85 -20.16 -11.49 -7.11
CA ILE A 85 -20.73 -12.82 -6.92
C ILE A 85 -21.24 -12.94 -5.48
N PRO A 86 -22.56 -13.12 -5.27
CA PRO A 86 -23.09 -13.50 -3.96
C PRO A 86 -22.79 -14.99 -3.70
N LEU A 87 -22.25 -15.29 -2.52
CA LEU A 87 -21.88 -16.63 -2.08
C LEU A 87 -22.58 -16.96 -0.76
N LYS A 88 -22.75 -18.26 -0.48
CA LYS A 88 -23.39 -18.78 0.76
C LYS A 88 -24.70 -18.06 1.12
N GLY A 89 -25.66 -18.04 0.18
CA GLY A 89 -26.98 -17.42 0.39
C GLY A 89 -26.94 -15.89 0.48
N GLY A 90 -25.91 -15.23 -0.05
CA GLY A 90 -25.78 -13.77 -0.10
C GLY A 90 -25.09 -13.14 1.11
N ARG A 91 -24.75 -13.93 2.13
CA ARG A 91 -24.08 -13.47 3.35
C ARG A 91 -22.59 -13.15 3.14
N LEU A 92 -21.97 -13.82 2.17
CA LEU A 92 -20.60 -13.56 1.73
C LEU A 92 -20.66 -12.99 0.31
N LYS A 93 -19.98 -11.88 0.08
CA LYS A 93 -19.89 -11.30 -1.27
C LYS A 93 -18.45 -11.37 -1.74
N MET A 94 -18.27 -11.63 -3.02
CA MET A 94 -16.96 -11.58 -3.67
C MET A 94 -17.06 -10.61 -4.83
N TYR A 95 -16.05 -9.76 -4.99
CA TYR A 95 -15.83 -9.11 -6.27
C TYR A 95 -14.71 -9.85 -6.99
N GLU A 96 -14.87 -10.10 -8.28
CA GLU A 96 -13.82 -10.69 -9.11
C GLU A 96 -13.72 -9.97 -10.45
N PHE A 97 -12.55 -10.10 -11.09
CA PHE A 97 -12.41 -9.87 -12.51
C PHE A 97 -11.49 -10.89 -13.17
N ILE A 98 -11.67 -11.06 -14.48
CA ILE A 98 -10.71 -11.70 -15.37
C ILE A 98 -9.83 -10.62 -16.00
N GLY A 99 -8.52 -10.76 -15.84
CA GLY A 99 -7.50 -9.90 -16.42
C GLY A 99 -6.66 -10.63 -17.46
N THR A 100 -6.03 -9.90 -18.36
CA THR A 100 -5.11 -10.45 -19.36
C THR A 100 -3.87 -9.59 -19.52
N ASP A 101 -2.73 -10.19 -19.84
CA ASP A 101 -1.51 -9.50 -20.30
C ASP A 101 -1.40 -9.45 -21.83
N GLY A 102 -2.43 -9.92 -22.55
CA GLY A 102 -2.45 -10.06 -24.00
C GLY A 102 -2.26 -11.50 -24.49
N GLU A 103 -1.56 -12.34 -23.72
CA GLU A 103 -1.25 -13.74 -24.08
C GLU A 103 -2.00 -14.73 -23.19
N GLY A 104 -2.08 -14.44 -21.89
CA GLY A 104 -2.74 -15.27 -20.89
C GLY A 104 -3.93 -14.58 -20.22
N GLN A 105 -4.66 -15.35 -19.41
CA GLN A 105 -5.72 -14.81 -18.56
C GLN A 105 -5.55 -15.29 -17.12
N VAL A 106 -5.93 -14.43 -16.19
CA VAL A 106 -5.93 -14.71 -14.75
C VAL A 106 -7.20 -14.21 -14.10
N ARG A 107 -7.52 -14.75 -12.92
CA ARG A 107 -8.63 -14.30 -12.09
C ARG A 107 -8.10 -13.61 -10.84
N ALA A 108 -8.52 -12.38 -10.61
CA ALA A 108 -8.30 -11.69 -9.34
C ALA A 108 -9.62 -11.58 -8.60
N PHE A 109 -9.63 -11.87 -7.30
CA PHE A 109 -10.85 -11.77 -6.50
C PHE A 109 -10.60 -11.27 -5.08
N TRP A 110 -11.59 -10.57 -4.54
CA TRP A 110 -11.57 -10.02 -3.19
C TRP A 110 -12.84 -10.37 -2.43
N TRP A 111 -12.65 -10.82 -1.20
CA TRP A 111 -13.77 -11.13 -0.29
C TRP A 111 -14.30 -9.86 0.36
N ASN A 112 -15.62 -9.68 0.34
CA ASN A 112 -16.36 -8.58 0.95
C ASN A 112 -15.90 -7.17 0.54
N GLN A 113 -15.23 -7.03 -0.60
CA GLN A 113 -14.77 -5.74 -1.15
C GLN A 113 -15.55 -5.35 -2.40
N ILE A 114 -16.88 -5.34 -2.30
CA ILE A 114 -17.77 -5.06 -3.45
C ILE A 114 -17.61 -3.66 -4.05
N TYR A 115 -17.03 -2.72 -3.29
CA TYR A 115 -16.75 -1.36 -3.78
C TYR A 115 -15.78 -1.37 -4.97
N LEU A 116 -14.97 -2.44 -5.10
CA LEU A 116 -14.00 -2.61 -6.19
C LEU A 116 -14.66 -2.71 -7.57
N SER A 117 -15.95 -3.01 -7.65
CA SER A 117 -16.70 -2.96 -8.91
C SER A 117 -16.73 -1.58 -9.56
N LYS A 118 -16.56 -0.52 -8.76
CA LYS A 118 -16.43 0.87 -9.23
C LYS A 118 -14.99 1.29 -9.50
N VAL A 119 -14.04 0.51 -8.98
CA VAL A 119 -12.59 0.81 -9.02
C VAL A 119 -11.96 0.22 -10.28
N PHE A 120 -12.46 -0.92 -10.77
CA PHE A 120 -11.91 -1.60 -11.94
C PHE A 120 -12.89 -1.59 -13.13
N PRO A 121 -12.93 -0.49 -13.92
CA PRO A 121 -13.67 -0.49 -15.16
C PRO A 121 -13.03 -1.45 -16.18
N ARG A 122 -13.83 -1.93 -17.12
CA ARG A 122 -13.32 -2.72 -18.25
C ARG A 122 -12.29 -1.90 -19.03
N GLY A 123 -11.16 -2.53 -19.35
CA GLY A 123 -10.04 -1.90 -20.06
C GLY A 123 -9.01 -1.26 -19.14
N ALA A 124 -9.29 -1.08 -17.84
CA ALA A 124 -8.31 -0.55 -16.90
C ALA A 124 -7.06 -1.43 -16.86
N ARG A 125 -5.88 -0.79 -16.90
CA ARG A 125 -4.59 -1.45 -16.66
C ARG A 125 -4.33 -1.45 -15.17
N VAL A 126 -4.00 -2.62 -14.63
CA VAL A 126 -3.85 -2.83 -13.19
C VAL A 126 -2.64 -3.70 -12.95
N ILE A 127 -1.74 -3.26 -12.06
CA ILE A 127 -0.72 -4.12 -11.49
C ILE A 127 -1.30 -4.83 -10.28
N LEU A 128 -1.20 -6.15 -10.26
CA LEU A 128 -1.61 -7.00 -9.16
C LEU A 128 -0.39 -7.63 -8.51
N TYR A 129 -0.29 -7.51 -7.20
CA TYR A 129 0.75 -8.17 -6.41
C TYR A 129 0.12 -9.08 -5.36
N GLY A 130 0.53 -10.34 -5.36
CA GLY A 130 0.07 -11.33 -4.42
C GLY A 130 0.59 -12.72 -4.73
N GLN A 131 0.11 -13.70 -3.97
CA GLN A 131 0.42 -15.11 -4.19
C GLN A 131 -0.51 -15.69 -5.26
N TRP A 132 0.05 -16.10 -6.38
CA TRP A 132 -0.65 -16.72 -7.49
C TRP A 132 -0.79 -18.22 -7.27
N LYS A 133 -2.00 -18.74 -7.50
CA LYS A 133 -2.33 -20.17 -7.37
C LYS A 133 -2.89 -20.69 -8.67
N LEU A 134 -2.40 -21.82 -9.15
CA LEU A 134 -2.93 -22.43 -10.35
C LEU A 134 -4.25 -23.13 -10.03
N ASN A 135 -5.36 -22.68 -10.63
CA ASN A 135 -6.60 -23.44 -10.58
C ASN A 135 -6.50 -24.63 -11.53
N ARG A 136 -6.09 -25.80 -11.01
CA ARG A 136 -5.88 -27.02 -11.79
C ARG A 136 -7.11 -27.48 -12.57
N TYR A 137 -8.32 -27.16 -12.10
CA TYR A 137 -9.56 -27.54 -12.77
C TYR A 137 -9.87 -26.63 -13.96
N LYS A 138 -9.56 -25.34 -13.85
CA LYS A 138 -9.90 -24.35 -14.89
C LYS A 138 -8.72 -23.91 -15.77
N GLY A 139 -7.49 -24.29 -15.41
CA GLY A 139 -6.30 -24.07 -16.23
C GLY A 139 -5.77 -22.63 -16.24
N TYR A 140 -6.17 -21.79 -15.30
CA TYR A 140 -5.69 -20.40 -15.18
C TYR A 140 -5.23 -20.08 -13.76
N PHE A 141 -4.38 -19.07 -13.61
CA PHE A 141 -3.93 -18.59 -12.31
C PHE A 141 -4.96 -17.69 -11.64
N GLU A 142 -5.09 -17.84 -10.33
CA GLU A 142 -5.94 -17.00 -9.48
C GLU A 142 -5.11 -16.32 -8.40
N VAL A 143 -5.50 -15.11 -8.05
CA VAL A 143 -4.93 -14.40 -6.91
C VAL A 143 -6.05 -13.88 -6.00
N GLU A 144 -5.91 -14.18 -4.72
CA GLU A 144 -6.87 -13.82 -3.68
C GLU A 144 -6.42 -12.56 -2.95
N ASN A 145 -7.33 -11.59 -2.83
CA ASN A 145 -7.11 -10.30 -2.21
C ASN A 145 -5.74 -9.66 -2.55
N PRO A 146 -5.30 -9.64 -3.83
CA PRO A 146 -4.03 -9.02 -4.17
C PRO A 146 -4.03 -7.54 -3.78
N GLU A 147 -2.84 -7.03 -3.49
CA GLU A 147 -2.62 -5.60 -3.61
C GLU A 147 -2.73 -5.19 -5.07
N TYR A 148 -3.29 -4.02 -5.32
CA TYR A 148 -3.51 -3.54 -6.67
C TYR A 148 -3.10 -2.08 -6.81
N GLU A 149 -2.72 -1.73 -8.03
CA GLU A 149 -2.47 -0.37 -8.47
C GLU A 149 -3.09 -0.19 -9.85
N ILE A 150 -3.92 0.84 -10.02
CA ILE A 150 -4.47 1.18 -11.32
C ILE A 150 -3.45 2.08 -11.99
N LEU A 151 -3.04 1.70 -13.20
CA LEU A 151 -2.23 2.56 -14.05
C LEU A 151 -3.19 3.55 -14.71
N ALA A 152 -3.20 4.78 -14.18
CA ALA A 152 -3.90 5.90 -14.77
C ALA A 152 -3.03 6.52 -15.87
N ASP A 153 -3.67 7.06 -16.90
CA ASP A 153 -2.98 7.88 -17.91
C ASP A 153 -2.77 9.33 -17.43
N ASP A 154 -3.37 9.70 -16.28
CA ASP A 154 -3.29 11.03 -15.66
C ASP A 154 -2.19 11.10 -14.57
N GLU A 155 -1.42 12.20 -14.57
CA GLU A 155 -0.21 12.38 -13.75
C GLU A 155 -0.48 12.39 -12.22
N GLU A 156 -1.58 12.99 -11.74
CA GLU A 156 -1.89 13.07 -10.30
C GLU A 156 -2.30 11.71 -9.69
N GLU A 157 -2.97 10.85 -10.45
CA GLU A 157 -3.31 9.50 -10.01
C GLU A 157 -2.07 8.59 -10.02
N THR A 158 -1.11 8.86 -10.91
CA THR A 158 0.16 8.14 -11.04
C THR A 158 1.06 8.25 -9.80
N GLU A 159 1.11 9.42 -9.13
CA GLU A 159 1.88 9.56 -7.87
C GLU A 159 1.30 8.72 -6.74
N THR A 160 -0.03 8.71 -6.60
CA THR A 160 -0.70 7.95 -5.53
C THR A 160 -0.65 6.45 -5.80
N ALA A 161 -0.67 6.08 -7.08
CA ALA A 161 -0.41 4.74 -7.58
C ALA A 161 0.99 4.28 -7.11
N ALA A 162 2.06 5.03 -7.44
CA ALA A 162 3.44 4.69 -7.14
C ALA A 162 3.73 4.39 -5.64
N ILE A 163 2.96 4.94 -4.70
CA ILE A 163 3.10 4.67 -3.24
C ILE A 163 2.98 3.17 -2.91
N HIS A 164 2.26 2.41 -3.72
CA HIS A 164 1.87 1.03 -3.39
C HIS A 164 2.63 -0.04 -4.18
N THR A 165 3.22 0.32 -5.32
CA THR A 165 4.00 -0.61 -6.14
C THR A 165 5.30 0.01 -6.66
N ALA A 166 5.79 1.10 -6.04
CA ALA A 166 7.16 1.57 -6.21
C ALA A 166 8.15 0.41 -6.12
N ARG A 167 9.27 0.50 -6.85
CA ARG A 167 10.26 -0.58 -7.02
C ARG A 167 10.62 -1.31 -5.70
N ARG A 168 10.64 -0.60 -4.57
CA ARG A 168 10.76 -1.18 -3.22
C ARG A 168 9.63 -0.69 -2.33
N VAL A 169 8.73 -1.59 -1.96
CA VAL A 169 7.54 -1.28 -1.18
C VAL A 169 7.73 -1.65 0.29
N PRO A 170 7.61 -0.70 1.24
CA PRO A 170 7.74 -1.01 2.65
C PRO A 170 6.56 -1.83 3.16
N VAL A 171 6.86 -2.88 3.92
CA VAL A 171 5.88 -3.71 4.62
C VAL A 171 6.00 -3.47 6.12
N TYR A 172 5.03 -2.74 6.65
CA TYR A 172 4.89 -2.48 8.08
C TYR A 172 4.27 -3.67 8.80
N ARG A 173 4.63 -3.83 10.08
CA ARG A 173 3.89 -4.73 10.97
C ARG A 173 2.46 -4.18 11.14
N LYS A 174 1.57 -5.04 11.63
CA LYS A 174 0.22 -4.60 11.99
C LYS A 174 0.34 -3.57 13.12
N LEU A 175 -0.28 -2.41 12.92
CA LEU A 175 -0.38 -1.32 13.89
C LEU A 175 -1.87 -1.10 14.16
N GLY A 176 -2.39 -1.56 15.30
CA GLY A 176 -3.85 -1.58 15.56
C GLY A 176 -4.68 -2.08 14.37
N ASP A 177 -5.64 -1.27 13.94
CA ASP A 177 -6.51 -1.53 12.78
C ASP A 177 -5.95 -1.02 11.44
N PHE A 178 -4.75 -0.42 11.44
CA PHE A 178 -4.16 0.16 10.25
C PHE A 178 -3.64 -0.92 9.30
N ARG A 179 -4.11 -0.88 8.06
CA ARG A 179 -3.58 -1.72 6.98
C ARG A 179 -2.24 -1.18 6.51
N THR A 180 -1.31 -2.04 6.11
CA THR A 180 -0.01 -1.65 5.54
C THR A 180 -0.15 -0.62 4.41
N ARG A 181 -1.14 -0.80 3.51
CA ARG A 181 -1.45 0.17 2.46
C ARG A 181 -1.74 1.57 3.02
N GLN A 182 -2.57 1.65 4.05
CA GLN A 182 -2.95 2.91 4.68
C GLN A 182 -1.74 3.57 5.36
N LEU A 183 -0.91 2.79 6.06
CA LEU A 183 0.32 3.29 6.66
C LEU A 183 1.24 3.90 5.60
N ARG A 184 1.50 3.18 4.50
CA ARG A 184 2.32 3.71 3.38
C ARG A 184 1.82 5.06 2.88
N THR A 185 0.50 5.21 2.69
CA THR A 185 -0.09 6.50 2.28
C THR A 185 0.15 7.58 3.33
N ILE A 186 -0.01 7.27 4.62
CA ILE A 186 0.24 8.23 5.71
C ILE A 186 1.71 8.66 5.71
N PHE A 187 2.65 7.71 5.69
CA PHE A 187 4.08 7.99 5.65
C PHE A 187 4.47 8.85 4.45
N TYR A 188 4.02 8.48 3.25
CA TYR A 188 4.30 9.25 2.03
C TYR A 188 3.83 10.70 2.16
N ARG A 189 2.58 10.91 2.61
CA ARG A 189 2.01 12.26 2.73
C ARG A 189 2.67 13.08 3.85
N ILE A 190 3.14 12.42 4.92
CA ILE A 190 3.89 13.09 5.98
C ILE A 190 5.25 13.55 5.47
N LEU A 191 5.99 12.68 4.77
CA LEU A 191 7.29 13.01 4.19
C LEU A 191 7.18 14.15 3.17
N ASP A 192 6.18 14.09 2.29
CA ASP A 192 5.85 15.15 1.33
C ASP A 192 5.59 16.50 2.03
N LYS A 193 4.93 16.51 3.20
CA LYS A 193 4.64 17.72 3.98
C LYS A 193 5.79 18.23 4.84
N LEU A 194 6.76 17.38 5.18
CA LEU A 194 7.95 17.79 5.94
C LEU A 194 8.95 18.54 5.04
N GLY A 195 8.96 18.25 3.73
CA GLY A 195 9.92 18.84 2.79
C GLY A 195 11.37 18.40 3.06
N ASP A 196 12.31 18.97 2.32
CA ASP A 196 13.75 18.66 2.42
C ASP A 196 14.46 19.37 3.59
N GLU A 197 13.75 20.19 4.38
CA GLU A 197 14.31 20.92 5.52
C GLU A 197 14.45 20.05 6.77
N MET A 198 15.15 18.92 6.64
CA MET A 198 15.61 18.17 7.80
C MET A 198 16.91 18.81 8.31
N PRO A 199 17.01 19.19 9.60
CA PRO A 199 18.26 19.72 10.14
C PRO A 199 19.38 18.70 9.98
N GLU A 200 20.46 19.12 9.30
CA GLU A 200 21.68 18.33 9.10
C GLU A 200 22.22 17.90 10.47
N SER A 201 21.96 16.63 10.83
CA SER A 201 22.31 16.08 12.14
C SER A 201 23.68 15.40 12.13
N LEU A 202 24.30 15.26 10.95
CA LEU A 202 25.66 14.75 10.82
C LEU A 202 26.65 15.89 11.06
N PRO A 203 27.63 15.73 11.97
CA PRO A 203 28.71 16.71 12.07
C PRO A 203 29.40 16.80 10.71
N GLY A 204 29.54 18.03 10.20
CA GLY A 204 30.24 18.31 8.95
C GLY A 204 31.58 17.55 8.92
N ARG A 205 31.82 16.83 7.83
CA ARG A 205 32.95 15.91 7.61
C ARG A 205 34.19 16.43 8.33
N SER A 206 34.56 15.80 9.44
CA SER A 206 35.72 16.25 10.24
C SER A 206 36.95 16.22 9.33
N SER A 207 37.49 17.41 9.05
CA SER A 207 38.76 17.57 8.33
C SER A 207 39.88 17.03 9.22
N ARG A 208 40.08 15.70 9.18
CA ARG A 208 41.36 15.14 9.61
C ARG A 208 42.41 15.67 8.65
N GLY A 209 43.12 16.71 9.11
CA GLY A 209 44.32 17.20 8.47
C GLY A 209 45.26 16.03 8.20
N ALA A 210 45.65 15.89 6.94
CA ALA A 210 46.86 15.17 6.60
C ALA A 210 48.02 15.95 7.23
N ILE A 211 48.70 15.32 8.18
CA ILE A 211 50.07 15.65 8.58
C ILE A 211 50.93 14.52 8.05
#